data_AF-J0DDR4-F1
#
_entry.id   AF-J0DDR4-F1
#
_cell.length_a   1.000
_cell.length_b   1.000
_cell.length_c   1.000
_cell.angle_alpha   90.00
_cell.angle_beta   90.00
_cell.angle_gamma   90.00
#
_symmetry.space_group_name_H-M   'P 1'
#
loop_
_entity.id
_entity.type
_entity.pdbx_description
1 polymer ?
#
loop_
_entity_poly.entity_id
_entity_poly.type
_entity_poly.pdbx_seq_one_letter_code
_entity_poly.pdbx_strand_id
1 'polypeptide(L)'
;MTEIHCHLLGSPLPAELHHPFHFARSLELVVSPVCFLDDELAVVGFHMPELVELALYMKPSAREQVDGINYSTAIRHLNAFLGAESPGWQLRRLTVTFAAAPRSSGPGVVWEMASWEPLALPASTKRLYFRTDAYVSQYAEGLGVSPLTLLPSPSNIETLKMAVSDFVLINGAMWDGQQSIRRVTIARDGHESEPSEVPMASAVSFCRALYDAAPCWTARLTHLALDGFPFDAHVALALSLLTALARLDLHPQSLDPSGVHQFVTYDEEGNDGLDGGRGRSASLLIVPHDDVGGEGVVRLCLTGERGLNRDEGVENMHGHGLRIVVQPDLEVLRLTVPEPTAAHAMLELLRLVLPHMRRLRVMHVAGYTTLDTAPAREILADDGFLARVARLSPSLELVQVGYHRARPTYAWHVHIADNCSCGTGREDKVLVDGECLARMHALCHDDTLDDV
;
A
#
# COMPACT_ATOMS: atom_id res chain seq x y z
N MET A 1 25.05 -23.11 -16.52
CA MET A 1 24.82 -23.89 -15.29
C MET A 1 23.63 -23.25 -14.61
N THR A 2 22.51 -23.97 -14.53
CA THR A 2 21.33 -23.54 -13.78
C THR A 2 21.61 -23.85 -12.31
N GLU A 3 21.81 -22.84 -11.47
CA GLU A 3 21.92 -23.04 -10.02
C GLU A 3 20.50 -23.14 -9.45
N ILE A 4 20.02 -24.36 -9.27
CA ILE A 4 18.77 -24.64 -8.55
C ILE A 4 19.09 -24.63 -7.06
N HIS A 5 18.82 -23.52 -6.37
CA HIS A 5 18.83 -23.46 -4.92
C HIS A 5 17.51 -24.02 -4.36
N CYS A 6 17.39 -25.35 -4.30
CA CYS A 6 16.28 -25.98 -3.59
C CYS A 6 16.55 -25.97 -2.08
N HIS A 7 15.91 -25.08 -1.34
CA HIS A 7 15.79 -25.19 0.12
C HIS A 7 14.64 -26.15 0.47
N LEU A 8 14.92 -27.45 0.57
CA LEU A 8 13.91 -28.44 0.94
C LEU A 8 13.98 -28.75 2.43
N LEU A 9 12.90 -28.40 3.13
CA LEU A 9 12.57 -28.96 4.44
C LEU A 9 11.77 -30.25 4.23
N GLY A 10 12.45 -31.37 3.96
CA GLY A 10 11.81 -32.68 3.75
C GLY A 10 12.65 -33.83 4.32
N SER A 11 12.09 -34.53 5.31
CA SER A 11 12.70 -35.70 6.00
C SER A 11 12.77 -36.93 5.08
N PRO A 12 13.80 -37.80 5.18
CA PRO A 12 13.94 -38.94 4.28
C PRO A 12 13.26 -40.20 4.84
N LEU A 13 12.48 -40.92 4.03
CA LEU A 13 12.19 -42.35 4.22
C LEU A 13 12.13 -43.09 2.87
N PRO A 14 12.37 -44.42 2.83
CA PRO A 14 12.86 -45.12 1.65
C PRO A 14 11.77 -45.76 0.78
N ALA A 15 12.08 -45.88 -0.52
CA ALA A 15 11.45 -46.60 -1.64
C ALA A 15 10.58 -45.78 -2.63
N GLU A 16 10.18 -44.54 -2.32
CA GLU A 16 9.44 -43.65 -3.25
C GLU A 16 10.37 -42.76 -4.13
N LEU A 17 11.52 -43.29 -4.52
CA LEU A 17 12.61 -42.55 -5.19
C LEU A 17 12.34 -42.08 -6.64
N HIS A 18 11.13 -42.28 -7.18
CA HIS A 18 10.80 -41.83 -8.53
C HIS A 18 10.33 -40.36 -8.58
N HIS A 19 9.86 -39.80 -7.46
CA HIS A 19 9.41 -38.41 -7.38
C HIS A 19 9.77 -37.80 -6.02
N PRO A 20 11.04 -37.39 -5.80
CA PRO A 20 11.50 -36.89 -4.49
C PRO A 20 10.76 -35.64 -3.98
N PHE A 21 9.94 -35.01 -4.82
CA PHE A 21 9.18 -33.80 -4.52
C PHE A 21 7.66 -33.98 -4.55
N HIS A 22 7.16 -35.22 -4.62
CA HIS A 22 5.73 -35.48 -4.79
C HIS A 22 4.85 -34.76 -3.74
N PHE A 23 5.30 -34.76 -2.49
CA PHE A 23 4.60 -34.15 -1.34
C PHE A 23 5.08 -32.73 -1.01
N ALA A 24 5.95 -32.14 -1.83
CA ALA A 24 6.44 -30.80 -1.57
C ALA A 24 5.35 -29.77 -1.92
N ARG A 25 5.02 -28.92 -0.95
CA ARG A 25 3.86 -28.01 -1.02
C ARG A 25 4.23 -26.56 -1.29
N SER A 26 5.50 -26.22 -1.13
CA SER A 26 6.03 -24.88 -1.36
C SER A 26 7.33 -24.99 -2.16
N LEU A 27 7.53 -24.08 -3.11
CA LEU A 27 8.74 -23.99 -3.91
C LEU A 27 9.16 -22.53 -4.06
N GLU A 28 10.43 -22.26 -3.80
CA GLU A 28 11.12 -21.09 -4.31
C GLU A 28 11.97 -21.51 -5.52
N LEU A 29 11.72 -20.88 -6.66
CA LEU A 29 12.33 -21.19 -7.94
C LEU A 29 12.99 -19.94 -8.51
N VAL A 30 14.30 -20.00 -8.71
CA VAL A 30 15.08 -18.96 -9.41
C VAL A 30 15.28 -19.42 -10.85
N VAL A 31 14.83 -18.62 -11.82
CA VAL A 31 14.93 -18.94 -13.24
C VAL A 31 15.90 -17.98 -13.93
N SER A 32 16.96 -18.52 -14.53
CA SER A 32 17.96 -17.77 -15.31
C SER A 32 18.66 -18.68 -16.33
N PRO A 33 18.65 -18.36 -17.64
CA PRO A 33 17.90 -17.27 -18.29
C PRO A 33 16.38 -17.42 -18.16
N VAL A 34 15.65 -16.30 -18.28
CA VAL A 34 14.18 -16.25 -18.18
C VAL A 34 13.52 -17.08 -19.28
N CYS A 35 14.18 -17.23 -20.45
CA CYS A 35 13.68 -18.06 -21.54
C CYS A 35 13.49 -19.56 -21.22
N PHE A 36 14.06 -20.07 -20.11
CA PHE A 36 13.83 -21.46 -19.65
C PHE A 36 12.61 -21.62 -18.73
N LEU A 37 11.84 -20.57 -18.47
CA LEU A 37 10.70 -20.63 -17.55
C LEU A 37 9.70 -21.75 -17.90
N ASP A 38 9.43 -21.98 -19.19
CA ASP A 38 8.51 -23.03 -19.65
C ASP A 38 8.98 -24.44 -19.22
N ASP A 39 10.24 -24.75 -19.51
CA ASP A 39 10.85 -26.03 -19.18
C ASP A 39 10.88 -26.26 -17.67
N GLU A 40 11.26 -25.23 -16.90
CA GLU A 40 11.31 -25.31 -15.44
C GLU A 40 9.91 -25.51 -14.83
N LEU A 41 8.90 -24.77 -15.30
CA LEU A 41 7.52 -24.93 -14.85
C LEU A 41 6.93 -26.30 -15.24
N ALA A 42 7.32 -26.85 -16.40
CA ALA A 42 6.93 -28.21 -16.80
C ALA A 42 7.53 -29.27 -15.86
N VAL A 43 8.79 -29.13 -15.46
CA VAL A 43 9.46 -30.00 -14.49
C VAL A 43 8.79 -29.91 -13.12
N VAL A 44 8.47 -28.70 -12.66
CA VAL A 44 7.69 -28.49 -11.41
C VAL A 44 6.33 -29.15 -11.51
N GLY A 45 5.62 -28.95 -12.62
CA GLY A 45 4.33 -29.56 -12.91
C GLY A 45 4.33 -31.09 -12.78
N PHE A 46 5.40 -31.73 -13.25
CA PHE A 46 5.55 -33.18 -13.23
C PHE A 46 5.98 -33.72 -11.85
N HIS A 47 6.89 -33.04 -11.15
CA HIS A 47 7.48 -33.56 -9.92
C HIS A 47 6.76 -33.11 -8.63
N MET A 48 5.96 -32.04 -8.67
CA MET A 48 5.33 -31.41 -7.49
C MET A 48 3.80 -31.27 -7.63
N PRO A 49 3.04 -32.38 -7.77
CA PRO A 49 1.58 -32.31 -7.96
C PRO A 49 0.81 -31.71 -6.78
N GLU A 50 1.40 -31.68 -5.57
CA GLU A 50 0.80 -31.11 -4.35
C GLU A 50 1.21 -29.65 -4.05
N LEU A 51 1.86 -28.98 -5.01
CA LEU A 51 2.31 -27.60 -4.85
C LEU A 51 1.13 -26.66 -4.62
N VAL A 52 1.17 -25.90 -3.52
CA VAL A 52 0.17 -24.89 -3.17
C VAL A 52 0.77 -23.50 -2.99
N GLU A 53 2.09 -23.38 -2.92
CA GLU A 53 2.81 -22.11 -2.85
C GLU A 53 3.99 -22.11 -3.82
N LEU A 54 4.10 -21.05 -4.61
CA LEU A 54 5.18 -20.90 -5.57
C LEU A 54 5.74 -19.47 -5.50
N ALA A 55 7.06 -19.37 -5.33
CA ALA A 55 7.80 -18.12 -5.44
C ALA A 55 8.78 -18.18 -6.62
N LEU A 56 8.51 -17.37 -7.63
CA LEU A 56 9.28 -17.31 -8.88
C LEU A 56 10.15 -16.06 -8.88
N TYR A 57 11.46 -16.25 -8.93
CA TYR A 57 12.46 -15.19 -9.05
C TYR A 57 13.13 -15.27 -10.42
N MET A 58 12.69 -14.43 -11.34
CA MET A 58 13.19 -14.40 -12.72
C MET A 58 14.38 -13.47 -12.82
N LYS A 59 15.54 -14.03 -13.11
CA LYS A 59 16.81 -13.30 -13.25
C LYS A 59 17.24 -13.34 -14.71
N PRO A 60 17.32 -12.19 -15.39
CA PRO A 60 17.80 -12.17 -16.76
C PRO A 60 19.28 -12.48 -16.81
N SER A 61 19.65 -13.37 -17.73
CA SER A 61 21.05 -13.62 -18.05
C SER A 61 21.73 -12.36 -18.60
N ALA A 62 23.06 -12.31 -18.55
CA ALA A 62 23.82 -11.19 -19.13
C ALA A 62 23.48 -10.94 -20.61
N ARG A 63 23.08 -11.99 -21.35
CA ARG A 63 22.63 -11.87 -22.73
C ARG A 63 21.23 -11.27 -22.83
N GLU A 64 20.26 -11.73 -22.05
CA GLU A 64 18.90 -11.15 -22.03
C GLU A 64 18.90 -9.70 -21.56
N GLN A 65 19.83 -9.30 -20.71
CA GLN A 65 20.04 -7.89 -20.34
C GLN A 65 20.53 -7.03 -21.51
N VAL A 66 21.14 -7.62 -22.54
CA VAL A 66 21.60 -6.89 -23.74
C VAL A 66 20.56 -6.97 -24.85
N ASP A 67 20.02 -8.16 -25.10
CA ASP A 67 19.08 -8.44 -26.18
C ASP A 67 17.65 -7.98 -25.82
N GLY A 68 17.38 -7.70 -24.55
CA GLY A 68 16.05 -7.45 -24.00
C GLY A 68 15.38 -8.73 -23.52
N ILE A 69 14.71 -8.67 -22.38
CA ILE A 69 13.90 -9.77 -21.86
C ILE A 69 12.55 -9.71 -22.56
N ASN A 70 12.10 -10.83 -23.10
CA ASN A 70 10.73 -10.95 -23.61
C ASN A 70 9.80 -11.32 -22.45
N TYR A 71 9.42 -10.32 -21.66
CA TYR A 71 8.55 -10.49 -20.50
C TYR A 71 7.18 -11.05 -20.87
N SER A 72 6.64 -10.66 -22.03
CA SER A 72 5.36 -11.18 -22.54
C SER A 72 5.40 -12.69 -22.75
N THR A 73 6.53 -13.24 -23.21
CA THR A 73 6.76 -14.68 -23.30
C THR A 73 6.79 -15.33 -21.92
N ALA A 74 7.47 -14.72 -20.93
CA ALA A 74 7.48 -15.22 -19.57
C ALA A 74 6.08 -15.26 -18.94
N ILE A 75 5.29 -14.18 -19.08
CA ILE A 75 3.90 -14.12 -18.62
C ILE A 75 3.04 -15.18 -19.31
N ARG A 76 3.22 -15.41 -20.62
CA ARG A 76 2.51 -16.47 -21.35
C ARG A 76 2.82 -17.86 -20.80
N HIS A 77 4.09 -18.17 -20.50
CA HIS A 77 4.48 -19.46 -19.92
C HIS A 77 3.91 -19.62 -18.50
N LEU A 78 3.95 -18.56 -17.69
CA LEU A 78 3.32 -18.54 -16.38
C LEU A 78 1.81 -18.79 -16.49
N ASN A 79 1.10 -18.14 -17.42
CA ASN A 79 -0.33 -18.35 -17.64
C ASN A 79 -0.65 -19.77 -18.12
N ALA A 80 0.18 -20.36 -18.98
CA ALA A 80 0.03 -21.75 -19.38
C ALA A 80 0.13 -22.71 -18.19
N PHE A 81 1.08 -22.48 -17.28
CA PHE A 81 1.22 -23.27 -16.06
C PHE A 81 0.03 -23.09 -15.10
N LEU A 82 -0.37 -21.85 -14.84
CA LEU A 82 -1.48 -21.52 -13.93
C LEU A 82 -2.85 -22.03 -14.44
N GLY A 83 -3.04 -22.03 -15.77
CA GLY A 83 -4.28 -22.47 -16.42
C GLY A 83 -4.35 -23.97 -16.74
N ALA A 84 -3.24 -24.69 -16.70
CA ALA A 84 -3.24 -26.13 -16.92
C ALA A 84 -3.90 -26.87 -15.74
N GLU A 85 -4.55 -28.02 -15.99
CA GLU A 85 -4.99 -28.99 -14.97
C GLU A 85 -3.77 -29.66 -14.30
N SER A 86 -2.95 -28.84 -13.68
CA SER A 86 -1.62 -29.11 -13.14
C SER A 86 -1.56 -28.55 -11.71
N PRO A 87 -0.45 -28.74 -10.95
CA PRO A 87 -0.30 -28.08 -9.65
C PRO A 87 -0.52 -26.56 -9.69
N GLY A 88 -0.31 -25.91 -10.84
CA GLY A 88 -0.62 -24.49 -11.04
C GLY A 88 -2.05 -24.12 -10.63
N TRP A 89 -3.04 -24.98 -10.91
CA TRP A 89 -4.45 -24.75 -10.55
C TRP A 89 -4.73 -24.82 -9.03
N GLN A 90 -3.85 -25.45 -8.26
CA GLN A 90 -4.01 -25.63 -6.81
C GLN A 90 -3.35 -24.52 -5.99
N LEU A 91 -2.62 -23.61 -6.64
CA LEU A 91 -1.86 -22.55 -5.97
C LEU A 91 -2.75 -21.64 -5.15
N ARG A 92 -2.37 -21.49 -3.87
CA ARG A 92 -2.98 -20.59 -2.89
C ARG A 92 -2.17 -19.32 -2.71
N ARG A 93 -0.84 -19.42 -2.81
CA ARG A 93 0.12 -18.29 -2.76
C ARG A 93 0.99 -18.30 -4.00
N LEU A 94 1.06 -17.16 -4.66
CA LEU A 94 1.95 -16.93 -5.80
C LEU A 94 2.80 -15.69 -5.52
N THR A 95 4.11 -15.84 -5.64
CA THR A 95 5.09 -14.75 -5.65
C THR A 95 5.76 -14.72 -7.01
N VAL A 96 5.81 -13.56 -7.65
CA VAL A 96 6.47 -13.35 -8.94
C VAL A 96 7.35 -12.12 -8.83
N THR A 97 8.66 -12.29 -8.98
CA THR A 97 9.64 -11.22 -8.93
C THR A 97 10.49 -11.24 -10.19
N PHE A 98 10.45 -10.16 -10.96
CA PHE A 98 11.44 -9.90 -12.01
C PHE A 98 12.60 -9.12 -11.39
N ALA A 99 13.81 -9.66 -11.49
CA ALA A 99 15.00 -8.96 -11.04
C ALA A 99 15.26 -7.73 -11.94
N ALA A 100 15.71 -6.64 -11.31
CA ALA A 100 16.06 -5.41 -12.02
C ALA A 100 17.13 -5.68 -13.09
N ALA A 101 16.91 -5.16 -14.30
CA ALA A 101 17.84 -5.29 -15.40
C ALA A 101 18.58 -3.94 -15.59
N PRO A 102 19.85 -3.82 -15.18
CA PRO A 102 20.53 -2.53 -14.98
C PRO A 102 20.69 -1.65 -16.25
N ARG A 103 20.35 -2.13 -17.45
CA ARG A 103 20.64 -1.43 -18.72
C ARG A 103 19.58 -1.57 -19.84
N SER A 104 18.49 -2.32 -19.66
CA SER A 104 17.61 -2.72 -20.77
C SER A 104 16.21 -2.12 -20.78
N SER A 105 15.83 -1.37 -19.76
CA SER A 105 14.47 -0.84 -19.65
C SER A 105 14.34 0.41 -20.53
N GLY A 106 14.20 0.24 -21.85
CA GLY A 106 13.76 1.31 -22.74
C GLY A 106 12.23 1.46 -22.70
N PRO A 107 11.64 2.51 -23.30
CA PRO A 107 10.19 2.68 -23.37
C PRO A 107 9.46 1.50 -24.05
N GLY A 108 10.17 0.65 -24.79
CA GLY A 108 9.63 -0.59 -25.37
C GLY A 108 9.03 -1.55 -24.34
N VAL A 109 9.59 -1.62 -23.11
CA VAL A 109 9.07 -2.51 -22.06
C VAL A 109 7.68 -2.07 -21.56
N VAL A 110 7.39 -0.77 -21.55
CA VAL A 110 6.07 -0.22 -21.19
C VAL A 110 5.01 -0.67 -22.20
N TRP A 111 5.34 -0.62 -23.49
CA TRP A 111 4.43 -1.08 -24.55
C TRP A 111 4.28 -2.59 -24.56
N GLU A 112 5.34 -3.32 -24.24
CA GLU A 112 5.26 -4.77 -24.04
C GLU A 112 4.32 -5.09 -22.87
N MET A 113 4.44 -4.42 -21.73
CA MET A 113 3.54 -4.58 -20.58
C MET A 113 2.06 -4.37 -20.92
N ALA A 114 1.75 -3.37 -21.75
CA ALA A 114 0.39 -3.12 -22.20
C ALA A 114 -0.20 -4.28 -23.04
N SER A 115 0.66 -5.15 -23.59
CA SER A 115 0.26 -6.35 -24.33
C SER A 115 0.16 -7.60 -23.46
N TRP A 116 0.51 -7.52 -22.17
CA TRP A 116 0.43 -8.66 -21.27
C TRP A 116 -1.03 -9.05 -21.05
N GLU A 117 -1.29 -10.35 -21.11
CA GLU A 117 -2.56 -10.88 -20.66
C GLU A 117 -2.60 -10.88 -19.13
N PRO A 118 -3.78 -10.67 -18.50
CA PRO A 118 -3.95 -10.87 -17.08
C PRO A 118 -3.46 -12.25 -16.64
N LEU A 119 -2.97 -12.35 -15.41
CA LEU A 119 -2.57 -13.64 -14.88
C LEU A 119 -3.77 -14.59 -14.83
N ALA A 120 -3.61 -15.79 -15.36
CA ALA A 120 -4.62 -16.86 -15.34
C ALA A 120 -4.72 -17.50 -13.94
N LEU A 121 -4.88 -16.69 -12.90
CA LEU A 121 -4.87 -17.13 -11.50
C LEU A 121 -6.04 -18.09 -11.25
N PRO A 122 -5.79 -19.28 -10.68
CA PRO A 122 -6.86 -20.18 -10.33
C PRO A 122 -7.71 -19.60 -9.20
N ALA A 123 -8.95 -20.07 -9.10
CA ALA A 123 -9.88 -19.64 -8.06
C ALA A 123 -9.38 -19.91 -6.62
N SER A 124 -8.42 -20.83 -6.48
CA SER A 124 -7.75 -21.20 -5.24
C SER A 124 -6.72 -20.15 -4.76
N THR A 125 -6.22 -19.28 -5.64
CA THR A 125 -5.21 -18.28 -5.29
C THR A 125 -5.79 -17.17 -4.45
N LYS A 126 -5.28 -17.04 -3.22
CA LYS A 126 -5.70 -16.06 -2.22
C LYS A 126 -4.66 -15.00 -1.93
N ARG A 127 -3.38 -15.30 -2.18
CA ARG A 127 -2.25 -14.41 -1.89
C ARG A 127 -1.42 -14.21 -3.15
N LEU A 128 -1.22 -12.95 -3.55
CA LEU A 128 -0.38 -12.56 -4.67
C LEU A 128 0.68 -11.57 -4.18
N TYR A 129 1.94 -11.91 -4.39
CA TYR A 129 3.05 -10.96 -4.33
C TYR A 129 3.61 -10.78 -5.74
N PHE A 130 3.65 -9.56 -6.22
CA PHE A 130 4.14 -9.26 -7.55
C PHE A 130 5.14 -8.12 -7.51
N ARG A 131 6.26 -8.29 -8.23
CA ARG A 131 7.29 -7.28 -8.36
C ARG A 131 7.89 -7.27 -9.76
N THR A 132 7.93 -6.10 -10.41
CA THR A 132 8.68 -5.92 -11.67
C THR A 132 9.98 -5.14 -11.46
N ASP A 133 10.64 -4.81 -12.57
CA ASP A 133 11.76 -3.90 -12.60
C ASP A 133 11.29 -2.47 -12.31
N ALA A 134 11.78 -1.88 -11.22
CA ALA A 134 11.35 -0.58 -10.72
C ALA A 134 11.50 0.56 -11.74
N TYR A 135 12.49 0.47 -12.65
CA TYR A 135 12.73 1.50 -13.66
C TYR A 135 11.58 1.66 -14.67
N VAL A 136 10.71 0.65 -14.82
CA VAL A 136 9.59 0.71 -15.80
C VAL A 136 8.57 1.79 -15.45
N SER A 137 8.35 2.03 -14.15
CA SER A 137 7.45 3.05 -13.63
C SER A 137 7.76 4.46 -14.14
N GLN A 138 9.05 4.80 -14.29
CA GLN A 138 9.48 6.13 -14.73
C GLN A 138 9.13 6.40 -16.18
N TYR A 139 9.33 5.39 -17.05
CA TYR A 139 8.96 5.51 -18.45
C TYR A 139 7.45 5.62 -18.62
N ALA A 140 6.70 4.82 -17.87
CA ALA A 140 5.25 4.85 -17.89
C ALA A 140 4.70 6.20 -17.40
N GLU A 141 5.28 6.75 -16.33
CA GLU A 141 4.94 8.08 -15.83
C GLU A 141 5.25 9.18 -16.85
N GLY A 142 6.43 9.16 -17.47
CA GLY A 142 6.78 10.12 -18.54
C GLY A 142 5.85 10.04 -19.77
N LEU A 143 5.21 8.89 -19.98
CA LEU A 143 4.20 8.67 -21.01
C LEU A 143 2.77 8.92 -20.52
N GLY A 144 2.54 9.11 -19.21
CA GLY A 144 1.23 9.29 -18.60
C GLY A 144 0.33 8.05 -18.66
N VAL A 145 0.92 6.85 -18.71
CA VAL A 145 0.19 5.58 -18.86
C VAL A 145 0.39 4.65 -17.65
N SER A 146 -0.60 3.81 -17.39
CA SER A 146 -0.54 2.72 -16.42
C SER A 146 -0.80 1.40 -17.19
N PRO A 147 0.26 0.76 -17.74
CA PRO A 147 0.13 -0.30 -18.73
C PRO A 147 -0.13 -1.68 -18.13
N LEU A 148 0.10 -1.87 -16.83
CA LEU A 148 0.18 -3.20 -16.23
C LEU A 148 -1.21 -3.81 -16.08
N THR A 149 -1.49 -4.79 -16.93
CA THR A 149 -2.70 -5.60 -16.97
C THR A 149 -2.51 -6.92 -16.21
N LEU A 150 -2.19 -6.84 -14.92
CA LEU A 150 -1.81 -8.03 -14.14
C LEU A 150 -3.00 -8.83 -13.59
N LEU A 151 -4.00 -8.13 -13.03
CA LEU A 151 -5.01 -8.74 -12.16
C LEU A 151 -6.20 -9.28 -12.97
N PRO A 152 -6.51 -10.59 -12.93
CA PRO A 152 -7.71 -11.09 -13.59
C PRO A 152 -8.96 -10.51 -12.93
N SER A 153 -9.98 -10.20 -13.72
CA SER A 153 -11.28 -9.75 -13.21
C SER A 153 -12.37 -10.74 -13.59
N PRO A 154 -13.11 -11.34 -12.63
CA PRO A 154 -12.96 -11.21 -11.17
C PRO A 154 -11.78 -12.00 -10.61
N SER A 155 -11.28 -11.62 -9.42
CA SER A 155 -10.28 -12.42 -8.68
C SER A 155 -10.74 -12.81 -7.28
N ASN A 156 -10.16 -13.90 -6.78
CA ASN A 156 -10.33 -14.38 -5.41
C ASN A 156 -9.18 -13.95 -4.49
N ILE A 157 -8.34 -13.01 -4.93
CA ILE A 157 -7.20 -12.52 -4.16
C ILE A 157 -7.74 -11.81 -2.92
N GLU A 158 -7.26 -12.24 -1.75
CA GLU A 158 -7.57 -11.64 -0.44
C GLU A 158 -6.40 -10.83 0.10
N THR A 159 -5.17 -11.20 -0.25
CA THR A 159 -3.95 -10.50 0.15
C THR A 159 -3.11 -10.15 -1.08
N LEU A 160 -2.82 -8.87 -1.23
CA LEU A 160 -2.01 -8.33 -2.32
C LEU A 160 -0.78 -7.64 -1.75
N LYS A 161 0.40 -8.03 -2.22
CA LYS A 161 1.66 -7.34 -1.94
C LYS A 161 2.30 -6.90 -3.26
N MET A 162 2.87 -5.71 -3.29
CA MET A 162 3.61 -5.20 -4.45
C MET A 162 4.54 -4.05 -4.08
N ALA A 163 5.48 -3.74 -4.96
CA ALA A 163 6.30 -2.54 -4.81
C ALA A 163 5.50 -1.29 -5.24
N VAL A 164 5.89 -0.11 -4.73
CA VAL A 164 5.28 1.17 -5.10
C VAL A 164 5.35 1.39 -6.62
N SER A 165 6.50 1.09 -7.25
CA SER A 165 6.67 1.22 -8.69
C SER A 165 5.69 0.37 -9.50
N ASP A 166 5.35 -0.82 -9.00
CA ASP A 166 4.42 -1.73 -9.68
C ASP A 166 2.98 -1.30 -9.48
N PHE A 167 2.64 -0.82 -8.28
CA PHE A 167 1.28 -0.36 -7.97
C PHE A 167 0.85 0.78 -8.90
N VAL A 168 1.73 1.75 -9.15
CA VAL A 168 1.40 2.89 -10.04
C VAL A 168 1.29 2.51 -11.51
N LEU A 169 1.85 1.37 -11.90
CA LEU A 169 1.77 0.84 -13.26
C LEU A 169 0.43 0.16 -13.54
N ILE A 170 -0.31 -0.28 -12.51
CA ILE A 170 -1.55 -1.03 -12.69
C ILE A 170 -2.58 -0.18 -13.42
N ASN A 171 -3.08 -0.69 -14.53
CA ASN A 171 -4.18 -0.07 -15.24
C ASN A 171 -5.41 0.00 -14.31
N GLY A 172 -5.95 1.20 -14.09
CA GLY A 172 -7.06 1.44 -13.17
C GLY A 172 -8.29 0.55 -13.43
N ALA A 173 -8.55 0.17 -14.69
CA ALA A 173 -9.65 -0.73 -15.04
C ALA A 173 -9.48 -2.16 -14.49
N MET A 174 -8.28 -2.55 -14.08
CA MET A 174 -8.01 -3.89 -13.52
C MET A 174 -8.46 -4.01 -12.06
N TRP A 175 -8.71 -2.88 -11.39
CA TRP A 175 -9.28 -2.86 -10.05
C TRP A 175 -10.75 -3.27 -10.03
N ASP A 176 -11.46 -3.09 -11.15
CA ASP A 176 -12.81 -3.59 -11.33
C ASP A 176 -12.82 -5.11 -11.10
N GLY A 177 -13.69 -5.58 -10.20
CA GLY A 177 -13.78 -7.00 -9.83
C GLY A 177 -12.80 -7.48 -8.75
N GLN A 178 -11.91 -6.62 -8.22
CA GLN A 178 -10.99 -6.95 -7.11
C GLN A 178 -11.64 -6.81 -5.73
N GLN A 179 -12.92 -7.17 -5.61
CA GLN A 179 -13.71 -7.00 -4.39
C GLN A 179 -13.34 -8.01 -3.29
N SER A 180 -12.48 -9.00 -3.55
CA SER A 180 -12.10 -9.99 -2.55
C SER A 180 -10.95 -9.51 -1.64
N ILE A 181 -10.26 -8.45 -2.02
CA ILE A 181 -9.05 -7.97 -1.34
C ILE A 181 -9.41 -7.44 0.06
N ARG A 182 -8.69 -7.96 1.06
CA ARG A 182 -8.81 -7.60 2.48
C ARG A 182 -7.54 -7.02 3.06
N ARG A 183 -6.38 -7.39 2.50
CA ARG A 183 -5.06 -6.92 2.95
C ARG A 183 -4.25 -6.46 1.75
N VAL A 184 -3.71 -5.24 1.82
CA VAL A 184 -2.83 -4.68 0.80
C VAL A 184 -1.54 -4.20 1.47
N THR A 185 -0.41 -4.58 0.90
CA THR A 185 0.92 -4.07 1.28
C THR A 185 1.60 -3.50 0.04
N ILE A 186 1.76 -2.19 0.02
CA ILE A 186 2.55 -1.49 -0.99
C ILE A 186 3.88 -1.14 -0.33
N ALA A 187 4.91 -1.89 -0.70
CA ALA A 187 6.23 -1.79 -0.11
C ALA A 187 7.13 -0.86 -0.92
N ARG A 188 8.11 -0.25 -0.24
CA ARG A 188 9.15 0.51 -0.91
C ARG A 188 9.88 -0.37 -1.93
N ASP A 189 10.27 0.22 -3.06
CA ASP A 189 11.07 -0.47 -4.07
C ASP A 189 12.42 -0.92 -3.44
N GLY A 190 12.61 -2.23 -3.33
CA GLY A 190 13.73 -2.79 -2.57
C GLY A 190 15.05 -2.74 -3.32
N HIS A 191 15.96 -1.85 -2.92
CA HIS A 191 17.40 -1.97 -3.17
C HIS A 191 18.14 -1.71 -1.86
N GLU A 192 18.26 -2.75 -1.03
CA GLU A 192 18.92 -2.67 0.28
C GLU A 192 20.43 -2.38 0.19
N SER A 193 21.03 -2.49 -0.99
CA SER A 193 22.48 -2.48 -1.17
C SER A 193 23.04 -1.36 -2.05
N GLU A 194 22.22 -0.53 -2.69
CA GLU A 194 22.72 0.56 -3.56
C GLU A 194 22.07 1.92 -3.23
N PRO A 195 22.87 3.00 -3.11
CA PRO A 195 22.37 4.32 -2.77
C PRO A 195 21.53 4.89 -3.93
N SER A 196 20.20 4.85 -3.76
CA SER A 196 19.25 5.94 -4.06
C SER A 196 19.35 6.68 -5.41
N GLU A 197 19.58 5.98 -6.53
CA GLU A 197 19.41 6.56 -7.88
C GLU A 197 18.21 6.01 -8.66
N VAL A 198 17.32 5.23 -8.03
CA VAL A 198 16.04 4.87 -8.66
C VAL A 198 15.02 5.97 -8.33
N PRO A 199 14.65 6.86 -9.27
CA PRO A 199 13.52 7.76 -9.08
C PRO A 199 12.28 6.97 -8.72
N MET A 200 11.70 7.29 -7.57
CA MET A 200 10.47 6.70 -7.10
C MET A 200 9.28 7.28 -7.87
N ALA A 201 8.17 6.54 -7.90
CA ALA A 201 6.93 7.04 -8.47
C ALA A 201 6.58 8.41 -7.86
N SER A 202 6.15 9.36 -8.69
CA SER A 202 5.74 10.66 -8.15
C SER A 202 4.50 10.54 -7.27
N ALA A 203 4.31 11.54 -6.41
CA ALA A 203 3.12 11.65 -5.59
C ALA A 203 1.85 11.61 -6.43
N VAL A 204 1.85 12.27 -7.58
CA VAL A 204 0.70 12.31 -8.49
C VAL A 204 0.36 10.92 -9.00
N SER A 205 1.34 10.16 -9.49
CA SER A 205 1.14 8.79 -9.98
C SER A 205 0.61 7.87 -8.88
N PHE A 206 1.18 7.96 -7.68
CA PHE A 206 0.76 7.15 -6.54
C PHE A 206 -0.67 7.48 -6.07
N CYS A 207 -0.97 8.77 -5.90
CA CYS A 207 -2.31 9.25 -5.54
C CYS A 207 -3.36 8.77 -6.54
N ARG A 208 -3.08 8.87 -7.83
CA ARG A 208 -3.97 8.41 -8.89
C ARG A 208 -4.23 6.91 -8.79
N ALA A 209 -3.18 6.10 -8.67
CA ALA A 209 -3.32 4.65 -8.55
C ALA A 209 -4.12 4.24 -7.31
N LEU A 210 -3.90 4.91 -6.18
CA LEU A 210 -4.67 4.67 -4.95
C LEU A 210 -6.13 5.08 -5.11
N TYR A 211 -6.40 6.21 -5.76
CA TYR A 211 -7.75 6.69 -6.03
C TYR A 211 -8.52 5.77 -6.98
N ASP A 212 -7.85 5.23 -8.00
CA ASP A 212 -8.43 4.26 -8.93
C ASP A 212 -8.76 2.93 -8.21
N ALA A 213 -7.92 2.49 -7.26
CA ALA A 213 -8.10 1.23 -6.53
C ALA A 213 -9.13 1.32 -5.39
N ALA A 214 -9.18 2.45 -4.68
CA ALA A 214 -9.93 2.57 -3.43
C ALA A 214 -11.43 2.24 -3.55
N PRO A 215 -12.18 2.67 -4.58
CA PRO A 215 -13.60 2.32 -4.75
C PRO A 215 -13.87 0.81 -4.78
N CYS A 216 -12.93 0.03 -5.32
CA CYS A 216 -13.04 -1.43 -5.43
C CYS A 216 -12.79 -2.13 -4.09
N TRP A 217 -12.13 -1.43 -3.17
CA TRP A 217 -11.68 -1.92 -1.87
C TRP A 217 -12.53 -1.41 -0.69
N THR A 218 -13.28 -0.33 -0.90
CA THR A 218 -14.01 0.44 0.12
C THR A 218 -14.67 -0.40 1.21
N ALA A 219 -15.38 -1.47 0.83
CA ALA A 219 -16.21 -2.25 1.76
C ALA A 219 -15.49 -3.44 2.42
N ARG A 220 -14.24 -3.77 2.04
CA ARG A 220 -13.60 -5.04 2.43
C ARG A 220 -12.12 -4.95 2.80
N LEU A 221 -11.41 -3.93 2.36
CA LEU A 221 -10.02 -3.73 2.74
C LEU A 221 -9.96 -3.37 4.22
N THR A 222 -9.41 -4.28 5.02
CA THR A 222 -9.29 -4.13 6.47
C THR A 222 -7.88 -3.77 6.90
N HIS A 223 -6.86 -4.10 6.10
CA HIS A 223 -5.47 -3.84 6.40
C HIS A 223 -4.79 -3.19 5.18
N LEU A 224 -4.19 -2.02 5.38
CA LEU A 224 -3.38 -1.34 4.38
C LEU A 224 -2.04 -0.95 4.98
N ALA A 225 -0.96 -1.40 4.35
CA ALA A 225 0.40 -0.98 4.67
C ALA A 225 1.01 -0.27 3.47
N LEU A 226 1.46 0.97 3.67
CA LEU A 226 2.11 1.81 2.67
C LEU A 226 3.52 2.16 3.16
N ASP A 227 4.55 1.78 2.41
CA ASP A 227 5.94 2.06 2.73
C ASP A 227 6.70 2.69 1.57
N GLY A 228 7.55 3.67 1.90
CA GLY A 228 8.38 4.39 0.95
C GLY A 228 7.56 5.11 -0.11
N PHE A 229 6.65 5.99 0.29
CA PHE A 229 5.80 6.72 -0.65
C PHE A 229 5.65 8.20 -0.25
N PRO A 230 5.39 9.13 -1.19
CA PRO A 230 5.06 10.51 -0.86
C PRO A 230 3.62 10.62 -0.35
N PHE A 231 3.42 11.26 0.81
CA PHE A 231 2.09 11.44 1.40
C PHE A 231 1.67 12.92 1.37
N ASP A 232 0.60 13.20 0.63
CA ASP A 232 -0.01 14.52 0.48
C ASP A 232 -1.52 14.48 0.78
N ALA A 233 -2.20 15.60 0.57
CA ALA A 233 -3.65 15.69 0.81
C ALA A 233 -4.49 14.81 -0.13
N HIS A 234 -4.00 14.49 -1.34
CA HIS A 234 -4.69 13.60 -2.27
C HIS A 234 -4.61 12.14 -1.81
N VAL A 235 -3.45 11.70 -1.30
CA VAL A 235 -3.34 10.38 -0.66
C VAL A 235 -4.33 10.28 0.51
N ALA A 236 -4.35 11.30 1.37
CA ALA A 236 -5.27 11.34 2.51
C ALA A 236 -6.74 11.20 2.08
N LEU A 237 -7.14 11.91 1.01
CA LEU A 237 -8.49 11.80 0.45
C LEU A 237 -8.77 10.40 -0.13
N ALA A 238 -7.84 9.79 -0.85
CA ALA A 238 -8.02 8.43 -1.37
C ALA A 238 -8.19 7.41 -0.23
N LEU A 239 -7.42 7.55 0.86
CA LEU A 239 -7.55 6.73 2.05
C LEU A 239 -8.92 6.90 2.74
N SER A 240 -9.52 8.09 2.68
CA SER A 240 -10.86 8.33 3.25
C SER A 240 -11.97 7.51 2.57
N LEU A 241 -11.72 6.96 1.38
CA LEU A 241 -12.67 6.09 0.67
C LEU A 241 -12.65 4.64 1.19
N LEU A 242 -11.72 4.27 2.07
CA LEU A 242 -11.53 2.89 2.55
C LEU A 242 -12.33 2.65 3.85
N THR A 243 -13.65 2.55 3.71
CA THR A 243 -14.57 2.51 4.87
C THR A 243 -14.43 1.30 5.80
N ALA A 244 -13.90 0.18 5.32
CA ALA A 244 -13.72 -1.04 6.11
C ALA A 244 -12.32 -1.16 6.75
N LEU A 245 -11.49 -0.12 6.62
CA LEU A 245 -10.09 -0.16 7.04
C LEU A 245 -9.98 -0.19 8.58
N ALA A 246 -9.50 -1.31 9.11
CA ALA A 246 -9.30 -1.54 10.54
C ALA A 246 -7.86 -1.26 10.99
N ARG A 247 -6.89 -1.45 10.09
CA ARG A 247 -5.46 -1.22 10.32
C ARG A 247 -4.83 -0.46 9.18
N LEU A 248 -4.11 0.61 9.52
CA LEU A 248 -3.37 1.45 8.58
C LEU A 248 -1.93 1.62 9.06
N ASP A 249 -0.99 1.09 8.29
CA ASP A 249 0.44 1.24 8.52
C ASP A 249 1.02 2.21 7.46
N LEU A 250 1.50 3.39 7.87
CA LEU A 250 2.08 4.41 7.00
C LEU A 250 3.55 4.65 7.32
N HIS A 251 4.39 4.47 6.31
CA HIS A 251 5.82 4.76 6.34
C HIS A 251 6.17 5.67 5.15
N PRO A 252 5.68 6.93 5.13
CA PRO A 252 5.96 7.85 4.04
C PRO A 252 7.45 8.15 3.92
N GLN A 253 7.93 8.33 2.70
CA GLN A 253 9.27 8.84 2.43
C GLN A 253 9.33 10.36 2.54
N SER A 254 8.30 11.04 2.04
CA SER A 254 8.18 12.50 2.07
C SER A 254 6.75 12.91 2.43
N LEU A 255 6.61 14.11 2.99
CA LEU A 255 5.33 14.68 3.40
C LEU A 255 5.16 16.06 2.79
N ASP A 256 4.04 16.27 2.10
CA ASP A 256 3.68 17.56 1.56
C ASP A 256 2.32 18.03 2.12
N PRO A 257 2.33 18.88 3.16
CA PRO A 257 1.09 19.42 3.73
C PRO A 257 0.54 20.61 2.94
N SER A 258 1.23 21.12 1.91
CA SER A 258 0.86 22.37 1.24
C SER A 258 -0.53 22.33 0.57
N GLY A 259 -1.04 21.13 0.26
CA GLY A 259 -2.38 20.90 -0.27
C GLY A 259 -3.51 20.93 0.76
N VAL A 260 -3.24 20.82 2.07
CA VAL A 260 -4.30 20.71 3.11
C VAL A 260 -5.22 21.94 3.09
N HIS A 261 -4.64 23.13 2.95
CA HIS A 261 -5.38 24.39 2.93
C HIS A 261 -6.37 24.51 1.76
N GLN A 262 -6.18 23.72 0.69
CA GLN A 262 -7.10 23.69 -0.45
C GLN A 262 -8.38 22.91 -0.14
N PHE A 263 -8.33 22.00 0.84
CA PHE A 263 -9.45 21.16 1.26
C PHE A 263 -10.10 21.64 2.57
N VAL A 264 -9.32 22.33 3.41
CA VAL A 264 -9.80 22.96 4.64
C VAL A 264 -10.12 24.42 4.34
N THR A 265 -11.23 24.67 3.66
CA THR A 265 -11.87 26.00 3.73
C THR A 265 -12.51 26.12 5.10
N TYR A 266 -11.92 26.93 5.98
CA TYR A 266 -12.67 27.46 7.11
C TYR A 266 -13.83 28.27 6.54
N ASP A 267 -15.05 28.07 7.04
CA ASP A 267 -16.16 29.01 6.87
C ASP A 267 -15.77 30.31 7.59
N GLU A 268 -14.80 31.03 7.06
CA GLU A 268 -14.66 32.46 7.32
C GLU A 268 -15.73 33.12 6.47
N GLU A 269 -16.76 33.60 7.18
CA GLU A 269 -17.90 34.37 6.71
C GLU A 269 -17.65 35.01 5.33
N GLY A 270 -18.40 34.53 4.34
CA GLY A 270 -18.33 35.02 2.97
C GLY A 270 -18.49 36.53 2.94
N ASN A 271 -17.39 37.22 2.62
CA ASN A 271 -17.39 38.65 2.37
C ASN A 271 -17.78 38.89 0.90
N ASP A 272 -18.69 39.82 0.73
CA ASP A 272 -19.40 40.23 -0.46
C ASP A 272 -18.54 41.08 -1.43
N GLY A 273 -18.68 40.87 -2.73
CA GLY A 273 -18.13 41.78 -3.77
C GLY A 273 -17.49 41.05 -4.94
N LEU A 274 -18.23 40.69 -5.99
CA LEU A 274 -18.50 41.47 -7.22
C LEU A 274 -17.48 41.19 -8.35
N ASP A 275 -18.06 40.79 -9.49
CA ASP A 275 -17.59 40.84 -10.88
C ASP A 275 -16.49 39.86 -11.35
N GLY A 276 -16.95 38.64 -11.70
CA GLY A 276 -16.27 37.67 -12.54
C GLY A 276 -17.02 36.34 -12.52
N GLY A 277 -17.35 35.74 -13.68
CA GLY A 277 -18.09 34.47 -13.74
C GLY A 277 -17.42 33.40 -12.86
N ARG A 278 -18.15 32.91 -11.85
CA ARG A 278 -17.59 32.03 -10.80
C ARG A 278 -17.03 30.75 -11.42
N GLY A 279 -15.72 30.54 -11.31
CA GLY A 279 -15.21 29.19 -11.13
C GLY A 279 -15.91 28.59 -9.92
N ARG A 280 -16.47 27.37 -10.05
CA ARG A 280 -17.16 26.73 -8.93
C ARG A 280 -16.13 26.38 -7.86
N SER A 281 -16.25 26.99 -6.68
CA SER A 281 -15.44 26.63 -5.52
C SER A 281 -15.82 25.23 -5.04
N ALA A 282 -14.82 24.39 -4.76
CA ALA A 282 -15.04 23.22 -3.92
C ALA A 282 -15.33 23.71 -2.49
N SER A 283 -16.42 23.25 -1.90
CA SER A 283 -16.79 23.57 -0.52
C SER A 283 -16.96 22.26 0.25
N LEU A 284 -16.28 22.16 1.39
CA LEU A 284 -16.43 21.06 2.34
C LEU A 284 -17.50 21.46 3.37
N LEU A 285 -18.75 21.04 3.15
CA LEU A 285 -19.81 21.24 4.14
C LEU A 285 -19.86 20.04 5.10
N ILE A 286 -19.27 20.19 6.28
CA ILE A 286 -19.45 19.24 7.38
C ILE A 286 -20.66 19.69 8.20
N VAL A 287 -21.81 19.05 8.01
CA VAL A 287 -22.98 19.29 8.88
C VAL A 287 -22.93 18.30 10.04
N PRO A 288 -22.55 18.72 11.27
CA PRO A 288 -22.76 17.88 12.43
C PRO A 288 -24.26 17.73 12.65
N HIS A 289 -24.75 16.48 12.67
CA HIS A 289 -26.14 16.21 13.02
C HIS A 289 -26.17 15.76 14.48
N ASP A 290 -26.43 16.72 15.37
CA ASP A 290 -27.01 16.41 16.67
C ASP A 290 -28.53 16.25 16.45
N ASP A 291 -29.10 15.19 17.00
CA ASP A 291 -30.54 14.85 17.05
C ASP A 291 -31.29 14.72 15.70
N VAL A 292 -31.50 13.48 15.24
CA VAL A 292 -32.81 12.84 14.96
C VAL A 292 -32.55 11.50 14.25
N GLY A 293 -33.13 10.43 14.79
CA GLY A 293 -33.06 9.09 14.21
C GLY A 293 -33.63 9.01 12.79
N GLY A 294 -32.75 8.80 11.82
CA GLY A 294 -33.05 8.56 10.42
C GLY A 294 -31.73 8.45 9.66
N GLU A 295 -31.61 7.49 8.75
CA GLU A 295 -30.39 7.12 8.02
C GLU A 295 -29.57 8.35 7.57
N GLY A 296 -28.40 8.54 8.19
CA GLY A 296 -27.54 9.69 7.97
C GLY A 296 -26.89 9.67 6.59
N VAL A 297 -27.36 10.55 5.71
CA VAL A 297 -26.78 10.77 4.38
C VAL A 297 -25.86 11.98 4.43
N VAL A 298 -24.55 11.75 4.38
CA VAL A 298 -23.55 12.80 4.10
C VAL A 298 -23.41 12.92 2.58
N ARG A 299 -23.62 14.11 2.02
CA ARG A 299 -23.39 14.41 0.60
C ARG A 299 -22.14 15.26 0.46
N LEU A 300 -21.06 14.64 -0.03
CA LEU A 300 -19.94 15.39 -0.61
C LEU A 300 -20.29 15.68 -2.08
N CYS A 301 -20.15 16.94 -2.52
CA CYS A 301 -20.32 17.33 -3.91
C CYS A 301 -19.07 18.07 -4.36
N LEU A 302 -18.13 17.37 -4.98
CA LEU A 302 -17.00 17.99 -5.67
C LEU A 302 -17.46 18.35 -7.09
N THR A 303 -17.55 19.64 -7.42
CA THR A 303 -17.61 20.07 -8.83
C THR A 303 -16.59 21.17 -9.10
N GLY A 304 -15.83 21.00 -10.19
CA GLY A 304 -15.22 22.10 -10.92
C GLY A 304 -13.97 21.77 -11.74
N GLU A 305 -14.13 21.33 -13.00
CA GLU A 305 -13.22 21.80 -14.07
C GLU A 305 -13.36 23.32 -14.21
N ARG A 306 -12.30 24.01 -14.69
CA ARG A 306 -12.41 25.42 -15.12
C ARG A 306 -13.53 25.55 -16.14
N GLY A 307 -14.50 26.43 -15.88
CA GLY A 307 -15.35 26.93 -16.94
C GLY A 307 -14.47 27.62 -17.98
N LEU A 308 -14.34 27.03 -19.16
CA LEU A 308 -13.83 27.76 -20.32
C LEU A 308 -14.89 28.78 -20.71
N ASN A 309 -14.51 30.05 -20.82
CA ASN A 309 -15.34 31.04 -21.49
C ASN A 309 -15.50 30.63 -22.95
N ARG A 310 -16.70 30.22 -23.37
CA ARG A 310 -17.11 30.22 -24.77
C ARG A 310 -18.59 30.52 -24.94
N ASP A 311 -18.87 31.02 -26.13
CA ASP A 311 -20.09 31.66 -26.59
C ASP A 311 -21.32 30.74 -26.60
N GLU A 312 -22.46 31.39 -26.46
CA GLU A 312 -23.86 30.96 -26.41
C GLU A 312 -24.23 29.59 -27.04
N GLY A 313 -24.90 28.73 -26.26
CA GLY A 313 -25.96 27.85 -26.82
C GLY A 313 -25.87 26.32 -26.68
N VAL A 314 -25.00 25.72 -25.85
CA VAL A 314 -24.94 24.24 -25.68
C VAL A 314 -25.04 23.83 -24.20
N GLU A 315 -25.91 22.86 -23.89
CA GLU A 315 -26.05 22.28 -22.54
C GLU A 315 -24.84 21.40 -22.18
N ASN A 316 -24.33 21.57 -20.95
CA ASN A 316 -23.13 20.90 -20.43
C ASN A 316 -23.37 19.41 -20.13
N MET A 317 -22.35 18.56 -20.33
CA MET A 317 -22.30 17.22 -19.73
C MET A 317 -22.05 17.30 -18.22
N HIS A 318 -22.79 16.53 -17.44
CA HIS A 318 -22.60 16.44 -15.99
C HIS A 318 -21.35 15.64 -15.64
N GLY A 319 -20.48 16.19 -14.81
CA GLY A 319 -19.38 15.44 -14.18
C GLY A 319 -19.91 14.38 -13.21
N HIS A 320 -19.20 13.27 -13.09
CA HIS A 320 -19.52 12.20 -12.14
C HIS A 320 -19.35 12.71 -10.70
N GLY A 321 -20.40 12.55 -9.88
CA GLY A 321 -20.34 12.89 -8.46
C GLY A 321 -19.58 11.83 -7.67
N LEU A 322 -18.55 12.24 -6.92
CA LEU A 322 -17.92 11.40 -5.91
C LEU A 322 -18.80 11.37 -4.65
N ARG A 323 -19.29 10.19 -4.29
CA ARG A 323 -20.05 9.95 -3.06
C ARG A 323 -19.12 9.36 -2.01
N ILE A 324 -18.69 10.14 -1.02
CA ILE A 324 -18.03 9.59 0.17
C ILE A 324 -19.12 9.11 1.12
N VAL A 325 -19.22 7.79 1.27
CA VAL A 325 -20.09 7.13 2.25
C VAL A 325 -19.24 6.89 3.51
N VAL A 326 -19.75 7.24 4.67
CA VAL A 326 -18.96 7.43 5.91
C VAL A 326 -19.40 6.42 6.98
N GLN A 327 -18.51 5.54 7.48
CA GLN A 327 -18.61 4.76 8.76
C GLN A 327 -17.20 4.24 9.24
N PRO A 328 -16.97 3.94 10.55
CA PRO A 328 -15.85 4.53 11.32
C PRO A 328 -14.88 3.59 12.09
N ASP A 329 -14.38 2.51 11.49
CA ASP A 329 -13.81 1.38 12.26
C ASP A 329 -12.27 1.23 12.21
N LEU A 330 -11.50 2.32 12.07
CA LEU A 330 -10.03 2.22 12.22
C LEU A 330 -9.67 1.99 13.69
N GLU A 331 -9.04 0.86 14.01
CA GLU A 331 -8.64 0.48 15.36
C GLU A 331 -7.15 0.73 15.63
N VAL A 332 -6.30 0.51 14.63
CA VAL A 332 -4.84 0.57 14.75
C VAL A 332 -4.24 1.48 13.68
N LEU A 333 -3.46 2.47 14.12
CA LEU A 333 -2.69 3.36 13.26
C LEU A 333 -1.20 3.24 13.61
N ARG A 334 -0.38 2.84 12.64
CA ARG A 334 1.07 2.88 12.75
C ARG A 334 1.63 3.94 11.83
N LEU A 335 2.39 4.88 12.39
CA LEU A 335 3.07 5.92 11.64
C LEU A 335 4.56 5.78 11.85
N THR A 336 5.31 5.87 10.76
CA THR A 336 6.75 6.05 10.83
C THR A 336 7.15 7.28 10.05
N VAL A 337 7.72 8.26 10.73
CA VAL A 337 8.02 9.58 10.18
C VAL A 337 9.50 9.91 10.34
N PRO A 338 10.10 10.69 9.43
CA PRO A 338 11.51 11.04 9.56
C PRO A 338 11.78 11.89 10.82
N GLU A 339 10.89 12.82 11.17
CA GLU A 339 11.05 13.78 12.27
C GLU A 339 9.72 14.09 13.00
N PRO A 340 9.74 14.62 14.25
CA PRO A 340 8.52 14.93 15.01
C PRO A 340 7.60 15.98 14.34
N THR A 341 8.16 16.99 13.69
CA THR A 341 7.43 18.01 12.90
C THR A 341 6.65 17.37 11.74
N ALA A 342 7.23 16.37 11.08
CA ALA A 342 6.55 15.55 10.09
C ALA A 342 5.36 14.77 10.68
N ALA A 343 5.46 14.32 11.95
CA ALA A 343 4.33 13.71 12.65
C ALA A 343 3.14 14.69 12.79
N HIS A 344 3.41 15.98 13.04
CA HIS A 344 2.36 17.00 13.10
C HIS A 344 1.70 17.23 11.74
N ALA A 345 2.49 17.41 10.68
CA ALA A 345 1.97 17.58 9.33
C ALA A 345 1.13 16.36 8.88
N MET A 346 1.62 15.15 9.16
CA MET A 346 0.90 13.91 8.95
C MET A 346 -0.41 13.88 9.73
N LEU A 347 -0.41 14.25 11.02
CA LEU A 347 -1.64 14.33 11.79
C LEU A 347 -2.63 15.29 11.18
N GLU A 348 -2.23 16.50 10.78
CA GLU A 348 -3.12 17.49 10.13
C GLU A 348 -3.71 16.95 8.82
N LEU A 349 -2.91 16.28 7.98
CA LEU A 349 -3.39 15.61 6.78
C LEU A 349 -4.35 14.46 7.11
N LEU A 350 -4.01 13.66 8.12
CA LEU A 350 -4.88 12.63 8.63
C LEU A 350 -6.16 13.24 9.21
N ARG A 351 -6.24 14.54 9.59
CA ARG A 351 -7.51 15.17 10.02
C ARG A 351 -8.55 15.23 8.92
N LEU A 352 -8.16 15.07 7.67
CA LEU A 352 -9.12 14.90 6.57
C LEU A 352 -9.79 13.52 6.64
N VAL A 353 -9.15 12.56 7.32
CA VAL A 353 -9.55 11.16 7.45
C VAL A 353 -10.03 10.81 8.88
N LEU A 354 -9.51 11.51 9.90
CA LEU A 354 -9.66 11.25 11.35
C LEU A 354 -11.02 11.58 11.97
N PRO A 355 -11.86 12.52 11.45
CA PRO A 355 -13.24 12.68 11.93
C PRO A 355 -14.05 11.37 11.87
N HIS A 356 -13.55 10.40 11.11
CA HIS A 356 -14.08 9.06 10.96
C HIS A 356 -13.38 7.99 11.83
N MET A 357 -12.35 8.35 12.61
CA MET A 357 -11.54 7.43 13.43
C MET A 357 -11.93 7.46 14.93
N ARG A 358 -13.23 7.59 15.23
CA ARG A 358 -13.74 7.62 16.63
C ARG A 358 -13.42 6.36 17.43
N ARG A 359 -13.03 5.27 16.77
CA ARG A 359 -12.66 3.98 17.37
C ARG A 359 -11.16 3.71 17.40
N LEU A 360 -10.31 4.70 17.10
CA LEU A 360 -8.86 4.50 17.16
C LEU A 360 -8.45 4.09 18.57
N ARG A 361 -7.96 2.85 18.72
CA ARG A 361 -7.61 2.24 20.01
C ARG A 361 -6.12 2.30 20.28
N VAL A 362 -5.31 2.22 19.23
CA VAL A 362 -3.86 2.19 19.33
C VAL A 362 -3.25 3.05 18.24
N MET A 363 -2.36 3.94 18.64
CA MET A 363 -1.50 4.70 17.74
C MET A 363 -0.04 4.45 18.14
N HIS A 364 0.75 3.99 17.17
CA HIS A 364 2.19 3.84 17.34
C HIS A 364 2.90 4.76 16.35
N VAL A 365 3.70 5.69 16.86
CA VAL A 365 4.52 6.59 16.05
C VAL A 365 5.98 6.27 16.29
N ALA A 366 6.73 6.03 15.23
CA ALA A 366 8.18 5.85 15.29
C ALA A 366 8.89 6.89 14.41
N GLY A 367 10.13 7.25 14.75
CA GLY A 367 10.96 8.06 13.86
C GLY A 367 12.44 7.71 13.91
N TYR A 368 13.14 8.03 12.82
CA TYR A 368 14.51 7.56 12.53
C TYR A 368 15.62 8.60 12.80
N THR A 369 15.30 9.76 13.38
CA THR A 369 16.30 10.80 13.64
C THR A 369 17.32 10.38 14.71
N THR A 370 18.60 10.55 14.37
CA THR A 370 19.77 10.21 15.20
C THR A 370 20.06 11.22 16.32
N LEU A 371 19.15 12.15 16.60
CA LEU A 371 19.45 13.29 17.48
C LEU A 371 19.23 12.94 18.96
N ASP A 372 20.32 13.03 19.72
CA ASP A 372 20.45 12.82 21.16
C ASP A 372 19.63 13.79 22.04
N THR A 373 18.81 14.68 21.49
CA THR A 373 18.15 15.73 22.28
C THR A 373 16.78 16.13 21.75
N ALA A 374 15.78 16.00 22.64
CA ALA A 374 14.51 16.76 22.69
C ALA A 374 13.21 16.34 21.95
N PRO A 375 13.02 15.16 21.33
CA PRO A 375 11.70 14.73 20.85
C PRO A 375 10.62 14.78 21.93
N ALA A 376 10.98 14.37 23.17
CA ALA A 376 10.04 14.36 24.28
C ALA A 376 9.45 15.75 24.59
N ARG A 377 10.22 16.84 24.47
CA ARG A 377 9.71 18.18 24.78
C ARG A 377 8.69 18.66 23.75
N GLU A 378 8.93 18.43 22.46
CA GLU A 378 8.00 18.80 21.39
C GLU A 378 6.75 17.87 21.37
N ILE A 379 6.94 16.60 21.72
CA ILE A 379 5.85 15.63 21.84
C ILE A 379 4.92 15.98 23.02
N LEU A 380 5.51 16.37 24.17
CA LEU A 380 4.82 16.64 25.43
C LEU A 380 4.43 18.12 25.65
N ALA A 381 4.77 19.03 24.73
CA ALA A 381 4.37 20.43 24.84
C ALA A 381 2.84 20.60 24.86
N ASP A 382 2.34 21.67 25.49
CA ASP A 382 0.91 21.95 25.67
C ASP A 382 0.13 22.04 24.33
N ASP A 383 0.81 22.44 23.25
CA ASP A 383 0.31 22.48 21.87
C ASP A 383 1.00 21.47 20.94
N GLY A 384 1.79 20.57 21.55
CA GLY A 384 2.61 19.56 20.90
C GLY A 384 1.82 18.39 20.31
N PHE A 385 2.55 17.32 19.97
CA PHE A 385 1.99 16.15 19.28
C PHE A 385 0.82 15.52 20.06
N LEU A 386 1.01 15.28 21.36
CA LEU A 386 -0.01 14.60 22.17
C LEU A 386 -1.26 15.46 22.38
N ALA A 387 -1.11 16.76 22.55
CA ALA A 387 -2.24 17.67 22.64
C ALA A 387 -3.09 17.65 21.37
N ARG A 388 -2.47 17.48 20.19
CA ARG A 388 -3.17 17.33 18.91
C ARG A 388 -3.87 15.97 18.82
N VAL A 389 -3.21 14.87 19.19
CA VAL A 389 -3.84 13.54 19.25
C VAL A 389 -5.04 13.54 20.19
N ALA A 390 -4.91 14.12 21.39
CA ALA A 390 -5.99 14.22 22.36
C ALA A 390 -7.18 15.06 21.86
N ARG A 391 -6.94 16.09 21.03
CA ARG A 391 -8.01 16.85 20.35
C ARG A 391 -8.75 16.01 19.30
N LEU A 392 -8.07 15.02 18.71
CA LEU A 392 -8.61 14.17 17.64
C LEU A 392 -9.35 12.95 18.19
N SER A 393 -8.77 12.30 19.20
CA SER A 393 -9.37 11.19 19.91
C SER A 393 -9.14 11.39 21.42
N PRO A 394 -10.10 11.97 22.14
CA PRO A 394 -9.96 12.26 23.57
C PRO A 394 -9.77 11.02 24.46
N SER A 395 -10.11 9.82 23.96
CA SER A 395 -9.93 8.56 24.70
C SER A 395 -8.49 8.03 24.62
N LEU A 396 -7.69 8.52 23.68
CA LEU A 396 -6.31 8.08 23.52
C LEU A 396 -5.39 8.74 24.55
N GLU A 397 -4.73 7.92 25.35
CA GLU A 397 -3.79 8.34 26.37
C GLU A 397 -2.35 7.91 26.03
N LEU A 398 -1.38 8.75 26.39
CA LEU A 398 0.02 8.40 26.23
C LEU A 398 0.36 7.19 27.12
N VAL A 399 0.86 6.12 26.49
CA VAL A 399 1.37 4.94 27.19
C VAL A 399 2.87 5.05 27.41
N GLN A 400 3.62 5.35 26.35
CA GLN A 400 5.07 5.34 26.40
C GLN A 400 5.66 6.32 25.42
N VAL A 401 6.71 7.02 25.84
CA VAL A 401 7.68 7.65 24.95
C VAL A 401 9.03 7.03 25.27
N GLY A 402 9.74 6.54 24.26
CA GLY A 402 11.01 5.88 24.48
C GLY A 402 11.91 5.89 23.25
N TYR A 403 13.09 5.31 23.44
CA TYR A 403 14.03 5.02 22.35
C TYR A 403 14.23 3.53 22.27
N HIS A 404 14.13 2.97 21.07
CA HIS A 404 14.58 1.62 20.80
C HIS A 404 15.97 1.68 20.18
N ARG A 405 16.88 0.86 20.74
CA ARG A 405 18.20 0.63 20.17
C ARG A 405 18.10 -0.45 19.10
N ALA A 406 17.47 -0.14 17.97
CA ALA A 406 17.43 -1.01 16.81
C ALA A 406 18.69 -0.73 15.97
N ARG A 407 19.78 -1.47 16.22
CA ARG A 407 21.08 -1.22 15.54
C ARG A 407 20.88 -1.17 14.01
N PRO A 408 21.46 -0.18 13.29
CA PRO A 408 22.45 0.80 13.75
C PRO A 408 21.90 2.16 14.23
N THR A 409 20.57 2.37 14.26
CA THR A 409 19.98 3.69 14.55
C THR A 409 19.22 3.72 15.88
N TYR A 410 19.24 4.87 16.56
CA TYR A 410 18.29 5.13 17.64
C TYR A 410 16.99 5.58 16.99
N ALA A 411 15.90 4.86 17.24
CA ALA A 411 14.58 5.27 16.82
C ALA A 411 13.78 5.68 18.06
N TRP A 412 13.23 6.89 18.06
CA TRP A 412 12.24 7.27 19.06
C TRP A 412 10.90 6.63 18.70
N HIS A 413 10.11 6.31 19.71
CA HIS A 413 8.77 5.78 19.54
C HIS A 413 7.82 6.39 20.57
N VAL A 414 6.56 6.56 20.17
CA VAL A 414 5.44 7.01 20.99
C VAL A 414 4.32 5.99 20.84
N HIS A 415 3.93 5.40 21.96
CA HIS A 415 2.79 4.51 22.07
C HIS A 415 1.65 5.26 22.74
N ILE A 416 0.49 5.28 22.09
CA ILE A 416 -0.74 5.92 22.58
C ILE A 416 -1.85 4.87 22.47
N ALA A 417 -2.63 4.70 23.52
CA ALA A 417 -3.71 3.72 23.54
C ALA A 417 -4.92 4.23 24.31
N ASP A 418 -6.10 3.72 23.92
CA ASP A 418 -7.35 3.94 24.62
C ASP A 418 -7.44 3.01 25.85
N ASN A 419 -7.78 3.58 27.00
CA ASN A 419 -8.03 2.85 28.26
C ASN A 419 -6.87 1.93 28.69
N CYS A 420 -5.62 2.37 28.55
CA CYS A 420 -4.50 1.58 29.05
C CYS A 420 -4.43 1.60 30.57
N SER A 421 -4.57 0.44 31.22
CA SER A 421 -4.35 0.30 32.67
C SER A 421 -2.92 0.65 33.11
N CYS A 422 -1.99 0.78 32.16
CA CYS A 422 -0.61 1.17 32.35
C CYS A 422 -0.37 2.69 32.47
N GLY A 423 -1.32 3.52 32.02
CA GLY A 423 -1.17 4.98 31.89
C GLY A 423 -1.64 5.71 33.14
N THR A 424 -0.79 5.87 34.16
CA THR A 424 -1.15 6.73 35.33
C THR A 424 -0.02 7.65 35.82
N GLY A 425 1.06 7.84 35.07
CA GLY A 425 2.20 8.67 35.51
C GLY A 425 2.53 9.83 34.57
N ARG A 426 2.38 11.08 35.04
CA ARG A 426 2.80 12.32 34.35
C ARG A 426 4.31 12.61 34.45
N GLU A 427 5.12 11.70 34.98
CA GLU A 427 6.55 11.94 35.26
C GLU A 427 7.45 11.09 34.37
N ASP A 428 8.62 11.65 34.02
CA ASP A 428 9.58 11.34 32.94
C ASP A 428 10.04 9.87 32.75
N LYS A 429 9.49 8.90 33.48
CA LYS A 429 9.67 7.45 33.29
C LYS A 429 8.40 6.70 33.64
N VAL A 430 7.47 6.59 32.70
CA VAL A 430 6.39 5.60 32.82
C VAL A 430 7.04 4.21 32.73
N LEU A 431 7.11 3.51 33.87
CA LEU A 431 7.39 2.08 33.87
C LEU A 431 6.16 1.38 33.31
N VAL A 432 6.13 1.21 31.99
CA VAL A 432 5.08 0.46 31.32
C VAL A 432 5.21 -1.00 31.73
N ASP A 433 4.11 -1.59 32.16
CA ASP A 433 4.01 -3.03 32.36
C ASP A 433 4.43 -3.74 31.07
N GLY A 434 5.44 -4.61 31.16
CA GLY A 434 6.00 -5.32 30.02
C GLY A 434 4.96 -6.16 29.27
N GLU A 435 3.93 -6.66 29.96
CA GLU A 435 2.82 -7.39 29.34
C GLU A 435 1.87 -6.47 28.57
N CYS A 436 1.68 -5.25 29.04
CA CYS A 436 0.92 -4.23 28.32
C CYS A 436 1.65 -3.75 27.07
N LEU A 437 2.95 -3.47 27.18
CA LEU A 437 3.78 -3.14 26.02
C LEU A 437 3.84 -4.31 25.04
N ALA A 438 3.94 -5.55 25.51
CA ALA A 438 3.89 -6.74 24.66
C ALA A 438 2.55 -6.88 23.93
N ARG A 439 1.42 -6.52 24.56
CA ARG A 439 0.11 -6.49 23.90
C ARG A 439 -0.01 -5.38 22.86
N MET A 440 0.51 -4.19 23.15
CA MET A 440 0.56 -3.11 22.16
C MET A 440 1.46 -3.48 20.99
N HIS A 441 2.63 -4.05 21.28
CA HIS A 441 3.51 -4.60 20.26
C HIS A 441 2.83 -5.71 19.49
N ALA A 442 2.11 -6.64 20.13
CA ALA A 442 1.33 -7.65 19.41
C ALA A 442 0.32 -6.98 18.49
N LEU A 443 -0.49 -6.02 18.94
CA LEU A 443 -1.43 -5.29 18.07
C LEU A 443 -0.73 -4.52 16.93
N CYS A 444 0.50 -4.03 17.14
CA CYS A 444 1.31 -3.36 16.12
C CYS A 444 2.13 -4.32 15.23
N HIS A 445 2.35 -5.56 15.67
CA HIS A 445 3.26 -6.55 15.08
C HIS A 445 2.56 -7.90 14.80
N ASP A 446 1.22 -8.00 14.87
CA ASP A 446 0.47 -9.27 14.80
C ASP A 446 0.45 -9.94 13.42
N ASP A 447 1.29 -9.49 12.51
CA ASP A 447 1.80 -10.33 11.45
C ASP A 447 3.33 -10.15 11.54
N THR A 448 4.02 -11.13 12.15
CA THR A 448 5.30 -11.59 11.61
C THR A 448 5.23 -11.41 10.09
N LEU A 449 6.08 -10.59 9.48
CA LEU A 449 7.29 -11.13 8.90
C LEU A 449 7.05 -12.58 8.41
N ASP A 450 6.09 -12.76 7.49
CA ASP A 450 5.99 -13.93 6.60
C ASP A 450 7.09 -13.89 5.50
N ASP A 451 8.13 -13.06 5.72
CA ASP A 451 9.35 -12.92 4.93
C ASP A 451 10.57 -12.93 5.89
N VAL A 452 10.89 -14.12 6.41
CA VAL A 452 12.22 -14.75 6.25
C VAL A 452 12.00 -16.22 5.92
#